data_AF-N1QDF4-F1
#
_entry.id   AF-N1QDF4-F1
#
_cell.length_a   1.000
_cell.length_b   1.000
_cell.length_c   1.000
_cell.angle_alpha   90.00
_cell.angle_beta   90.00
_cell.angle_gamma   90.00
#
_symmetry.space_group_name_H-M   'P 1'
#
loop_
_entity.id
_entity.type
_entity.pdbx_description
1 polymer ?
#
loop_
_entity_poly.entity_id
_entity_poly.type
_entity_poly.pdbx_seq_one_letter_code
_entity_poly.pdbx_strand_id
1 'polypeptide(L)'
;MKIQERDKIVALLLAGCDKSNYQKILALFPSTRVLDVFLNDFLLAMEHSIGSWIHIPSFKPSETIPESLTLMIAAGAILGRSSHAQRFGYALQDKARGANYELLESDASNTRRLAALQTCAISLGIGTWSGNKRTMELAESAAMPLITMLRRAGRFRRSRIPAEIPLPTDTSEQLDRKWRSWIEAESFKRLAYHIFLHSVQVSVAFQTPPLLSYSEITLDLPAPASLWRARSAQEWRDQYYRHRLAGAQLPTFVSSMCDAQIMGAVRNQIDLDLTLYLVLMSHWCLAWEYTQLSSANNAQASAHLEWAGTTLAASKCQEITKLMDSFHAAIVEWRVFVPKEVHMISQLLRMNLCVAFEDLQLLAGKEGVEEARRVFPALKLWFRSSECRRAMYHAGQVLRVARRPAGLSPNASSIATPDTPWLRDFNAVALYHAGLAFWVYGLLAKSV
;
A
#
# COMPACT_ATOMS: atom_id res chain seq x y z
N MET A 1 16.35 -20.11 -10.31
CA MET A 1 17.53 -19.56 -9.61
C MET A 1 18.65 -20.58 -9.70
N LYS A 2 19.91 -20.16 -9.89
CA LYS A 2 21.06 -21.08 -9.94
C LYS A 2 21.55 -21.37 -8.52
N ILE A 3 22.46 -22.33 -8.39
CA ILE A 3 23.07 -22.73 -7.12
C ILE A 3 23.82 -21.55 -6.47
N GLN A 4 24.49 -20.73 -7.29
CA GLN A 4 25.26 -19.58 -6.81
C GLN A 4 24.40 -18.56 -6.04
N GLU A 5 23.17 -18.28 -6.47
CA GLU A 5 22.32 -17.36 -5.72
C GLU A 5 21.78 -17.99 -4.43
N ARG A 6 21.50 -19.31 -4.42
CA ARG A 6 21.18 -20.03 -3.17
C ARG A 6 22.31 -19.91 -2.16
N ASP A 7 23.55 -20.10 -2.60
CA ASP A 7 24.71 -20.07 -1.72
C ASP A 7 24.96 -18.67 -1.14
N LYS A 8 24.66 -17.60 -1.90
CA LYS A 8 24.67 -16.22 -1.38
C LYS A 8 23.64 -16.02 -0.26
N ILE A 9 22.42 -16.55 -0.41
CA ILE A 9 21.39 -16.48 0.64
C ILE A 9 21.83 -17.25 1.89
N VAL A 10 22.39 -18.44 1.70
CA VAL A 10 22.94 -19.23 2.81
C VAL A 10 24.07 -18.48 3.51
N ALA A 11 25.00 -17.87 2.77
CA ALA A 11 26.08 -17.08 3.35
C ALA A 11 25.54 -15.90 4.20
N LEU A 12 24.53 -15.18 3.69
CA LEU A 12 23.83 -14.13 4.43
C LEU A 12 23.23 -14.65 5.75
N LEU A 13 22.61 -15.83 5.72
CA LEU A 13 22.04 -16.45 6.92
C LEU A 13 23.10 -16.84 7.95
N LEU A 14 24.21 -17.43 7.49
CA LEU A 14 25.29 -17.89 8.35
C LEU A 14 26.02 -16.73 9.03
N ALA A 15 26.14 -15.56 8.37
CA ALA A 15 26.80 -14.37 8.94
C ALA A 15 26.20 -13.94 10.29
N GLY A 16 24.89 -14.14 10.48
CA GLY A 16 24.17 -13.78 11.71
C GLY A 16 23.79 -14.97 12.61
N CYS A 17 24.43 -16.14 12.46
CA CYS A 17 24.11 -17.34 13.24
C CYS A 17 25.31 -17.88 14.03
N ASP A 18 25.04 -18.58 15.13
CA ASP A 18 26.09 -19.29 15.86
C ASP A 18 26.70 -20.41 15.00
N LYS A 19 28.03 -20.56 15.06
CA LYS A 19 28.78 -21.58 14.32
C LYS A 19 28.29 -23.01 14.57
N SER A 20 27.76 -23.28 15.77
CA SER A 20 27.17 -24.57 16.15
C SER A 20 25.96 -24.97 15.28
N ASN A 21 25.30 -24.00 14.63
CA ASN A 21 24.11 -24.24 13.81
C ASN A 21 24.43 -24.39 12.31
N TYR A 22 25.67 -24.16 11.87
CA TYR A 22 26.02 -24.07 10.45
C TYR A 22 25.70 -25.36 9.69
N GLN A 23 26.13 -26.51 10.21
CA GLN A 23 25.89 -27.81 9.58
C GLN A 23 24.39 -28.11 9.45
N LYS A 24 23.61 -27.79 10.49
CA LYS A 24 22.15 -27.99 10.49
C LYS A 24 21.47 -27.10 9.46
N ILE A 25 21.85 -25.82 9.38
CA ILE A 25 21.34 -24.89 8.39
C ILE A 25 21.64 -25.41 6.99
N LEU A 26 22.90 -25.76 6.70
CA LEU A 26 23.29 -26.27 5.37
C LEU A 26 22.53 -27.53 4.96
N ALA A 27 22.34 -28.47 5.89
CA ALA A 27 21.64 -29.73 5.63
C ALA A 27 20.12 -29.57 5.44
N LEU A 28 19.50 -28.64 6.18
CA LEU A 28 18.05 -28.44 6.15
C LEU A 28 17.60 -27.31 5.21
N PHE A 29 18.53 -26.50 4.70
CA PHE A 29 18.17 -25.35 3.87
C PHE A 29 17.53 -25.79 2.54
N PRO A 30 16.39 -25.20 2.13
CA PRO A 30 15.66 -25.65 0.96
C PRO A 30 16.50 -25.71 -0.32
N SER A 31 16.14 -26.63 -1.22
CA SER A 31 16.77 -26.73 -2.54
C SER A 31 16.42 -25.52 -3.41
N THR A 32 17.21 -25.27 -4.46
CA THR A 32 16.95 -24.20 -5.44
C THR A 32 15.54 -24.28 -6.02
N ARG A 33 15.03 -25.48 -6.27
CA ARG A 33 13.65 -25.70 -6.76
C ARG A 33 12.59 -25.18 -5.80
N VAL A 34 12.76 -25.38 -4.50
CA VAL A 34 11.80 -24.88 -3.49
C VAL A 34 11.88 -23.36 -3.38
N LEU A 35 13.10 -22.81 -3.37
CA LEU A 35 13.31 -21.36 -3.33
C LEU A 35 12.74 -20.67 -4.59
N ASP A 36 12.82 -21.31 -5.76
CA ASP A 36 12.23 -20.83 -7.00
C ASP A 36 10.71 -20.79 -6.96
N VAL A 37 10.06 -21.75 -6.30
CA VAL A 37 8.60 -21.70 -6.08
C VAL A 37 8.23 -20.47 -5.28
N PHE A 38 8.93 -20.22 -4.16
CA PHE A 38 8.66 -19.04 -3.34
C PHE A 38 8.94 -17.74 -4.09
N LEU A 39 10.06 -17.64 -4.82
CA LEU A 39 10.34 -16.47 -5.63
C LEU A 39 9.23 -16.21 -6.66
N ASN A 40 8.76 -17.25 -7.35
CA ASN A 40 7.66 -17.13 -8.30
C ASN A 40 6.34 -16.71 -7.64
N ASP A 41 6.03 -17.22 -6.45
CA ASP A 41 4.84 -16.81 -5.69
C ASP A 41 4.88 -15.29 -5.38
N PHE A 42 6.05 -14.76 -5.00
CA PHE A 42 6.24 -13.33 -4.79
C PHE A 42 6.07 -12.54 -6.10
N LEU A 43 6.74 -12.94 -7.18
CA LEU A 43 6.68 -12.23 -8.47
C LEU A 43 5.26 -12.22 -9.04
N LEU A 44 4.53 -13.33 -8.91
CA LEU A 44 3.14 -13.44 -9.33
C LEU A 44 2.24 -12.50 -8.52
N ALA A 45 2.42 -12.44 -7.20
CA ALA A 45 1.68 -11.51 -6.35
C ALA A 45 2.02 -10.04 -6.68
N MET A 46 3.28 -9.73 -6.97
CA MET A 46 3.73 -8.39 -7.35
C MET A 46 3.19 -7.94 -8.71
N GLU A 47 3.10 -8.85 -9.69
CA GLU A 47 2.57 -8.56 -11.03
C GLU A 47 1.07 -8.21 -11.03
N HIS A 48 0.32 -8.89 -10.16
CA HIS A 48 -1.14 -8.74 -10.01
C HIS A 48 -1.54 -7.73 -8.94
N SER A 49 -0.59 -7.16 -8.20
CA SER A 49 -0.86 -6.09 -7.25
C SER A 49 -1.27 -4.81 -7.99
N ILE A 50 -2.33 -4.16 -7.50
CA ILE A 50 -2.76 -2.82 -7.96
C ILE A 50 -1.63 -1.80 -7.93
N GLY A 51 -0.69 -1.95 -7.00
CA GLY A 51 0.45 -1.06 -6.80
C GLY A 51 1.78 -1.65 -7.23
N SER A 52 1.83 -2.54 -8.24
CA SER A 52 3.09 -3.14 -8.70
C SER A 52 4.20 -2.10 -8.86
N TRP A 53 5.30 -2.30 -8.12
CA TRP A 53 6.39 -1.32 -7.98
C TRP A 53 7.78 -1.93 -8.23
N ILE A 54 7.83 -3.21 -8.64
CA ILE A 54 9.01 -3.89 -9.16
C ILE A 54 8.73 -4.30 -10.61
N HIS A 55 9.59 -3.90 -11.53
CA HIS A 55 9.43 -4.19 -12.95
C HIS A 55 9.81 -5.65 -13.24
N ILE A 56 8.81 -6.54 -13.21
CA ILE A 56 8.99 -7.98 -13.38
C ILE A 56 9.69 -8.35 -14.71
N PRO A 57 9.34 -7.76 -15.87
CA PRO A 57 9.95 -8.16 -17.14
C PRO A 57 11.47 -7.91 -17.24
N SER A 58 12.00 -6.95 -16.48
CA SER A 58 13.45 -6.68 -16.44
C SER A 58 14.15 -7.31 -15.23
N PHE A 59 13.42 -7.98 -14.35
CA PHE A 59 13.98 -8.56 -13.14
C PHE A 59 14.83 -9.79 -13.47
N LYS A 60 16.05 -9.83 -12.94
CA LYS A 60 16.96 -10.97 -13.06
C LYS A 60 17.53 -11.34 -11.69
N PRO A 61 17.27 -12.56 -11.18
CA PRO A 61 17.78 -12.99 -9.88
C PRO A 61 19.31 -12.89 -9.75
N SER A 62 20.05 -13.12 -10.83
CA SER A 62 21.52 -13.08 -10.84
C SER A 62 22.11 -11.68 -10.70
N GLU A 63 21.34 -10.64 -11.05
CA GLU A 63 21.78 -9.24 -11.00
C GLU A 63 21.29 -8.51 -9.73
N THR A 64 20.50 -9.19 -8.89
CA THR A 64 19.94 -8.60 -7.67
C THR A 64 20.82 -8.85 -6.45
N ILE A 65 20.69 -7.99 -5.44
CA ILE A 65 21.44 -8.12 -4.19
C ILE A 65 20.89 -9.28 -3.33
N PRO A 66 21.74 -10.00 -2.57
CA PRO A 66 21.32 -11.15 -1.78
C PRO A 66 20.17 -10.85 -0.81
N GLU A 67 20.19 -9.69 -0.16
CA GLU A 67 19.17 -9.23 0.79
C GLU A 67 17.79 -9.14 0.11
N SER A 68 17.76 -8.58 -1.10
CA SER A 68 16.53 -8.44 -1.90
C SER A 68 15.98 -9.80 -2.27
N LEU A 69 16.82 -10.67 -2.83
CA LEU A 69 16.41 -12.01 -3.24
C LEU A 69 15.90 -12.83 -2.04
N THR A 70 16.58 -12.70 -0.90
CA THR A 70 16.20 -13.34 0.35
C THR A 70 14.81 -12.89 0.82
N LEU A 71 14.54 -11.58 0.79
CA LEU A 71 13.24 -11.03 1.19
C LEU A 71 12.12 -11.33 0.19
N MET A 72 12.41 -11.38 -1.11
CA MET A 72 11.45 -11.83 -2.13
C MET A 72 11.04 -13.29 -1.89
N ILE A 73 12.01 -14.17 -1.62
CA ILE A 73 11.75 -15.58 -1.26
C ILE A 73 10.99 -15.67 0.07
N ALA A 74 11.36 -14.87 1.07
CA ALA A 74 10.67 -14.83 2.35
C ALA A 74 9.20 -14.44 2.18
N ALA A 75 8.93 -13.37 1.44
CA ALA A 75 7.57 -12.93 1.11
C ALA A 75 6.80 -14.05 0.40
N GLY A 76 7.38 -14.66 -0.63
CA GLY A 76 6.77 -15.79 -1.34
C GLY A 76 6.42 -16.97 -0.45
N ALA A 77 7.33 -17.36 0.44
CA ALA A 77 7.10 -18.44 1.39
C ALA A 77 5.95 -18.15 2.37
N ILE A 78 5.78 -16.88 2.76
CA ILE A 78 4.67 -16.41 3.61
C ILE A 78 3.33 -16.44 2.85
N LEU A 79 3.34 -16.16 1.54
CA LEU A 79 2.13 -16.28 0.71
C LEU A 79 1.64 -17.72 0.59
N GLY A 80 2.53 -18.70 0.80
CA GLY A 80 2.24 -20.12 0.78
C GLY A 80 1.21 -20.57 1.82
N ARG A 81 0.59 -21.74 1.57
CA ARG A 81 -0.46 -22.31 2.43
C ARG A 81 0.06 -23.18 3.57
N SER A 82 1.34 -23.56 3.53
CA SER A 82 1.96 -24.43 4.53
C SER A 82 2.51 -23.60 5.70
N SER A 83 2.15 -23.98 6.92
CA SER A 83 2.70 -23.38 8.15
C SER A 83 4.23 -23.48 8.22
N HIS A 84 4.82 -24.54 7.64
CA HIS A 84 6.28 -24.69 7.56
C HIS A 84 6.91 -23.65 6.63
N ALA A 85 6.29 -23.39 5.47
CA ALA A 85 6.76 -22.37 4.54
C ALA A 85 6.63 -20.96 5.14
N GLN A 86 5.52 -20.67 5.81
CA GLN A 86 5.31 -19.39 6.49
C GLN A 86 6.34 -19.17 7.61
N ARG A 87 6.57 -20.17 8.48
CA ARG A 87 7.60 -20.10 9.52
C ARG A 87 9.00 -19.92 8.94
N PHE A 88 9.31 -20.61 7.84
CA PHE A 88 10.56 -20.40 7.12
C PHE A 88 10.69 -18.98 6.59
N GLY A 89 9.65 -18.44 5.95
CA GLY A 89 9.64 -17.09 5.42
C GLY A 89 9.83 -16.03 6.50
N TYR A 90 9.15 -16.13 7.64
CA TYR A 90 9.37 -15.22 8.77
C TYR A 90 10.78 -15.33 9.37
N ALA A 91 11.33 -16.54 9.50
CA ALA A 91 12.71 -16.72 9.96
C ALA A 91 13.73 -16.11 8.98
N LEU A 92 13.48 -16.25 7.68
CA LEU A 92 14.31 -15.68 6.62
C LEU A 92 14.23 -14.15 6.62
N GLN A 93 13.04 -13.58 6.81
CA GLN A 93 12.84 -12.15 6.93
C GLN A 93 13.56 -11.55 8.14
N ASP A 94 13.53 -12.20 9.30
CA ASP A 94 14.22 -11.67 10.50
C ASP A 94 15.73 -11.53 10.27
N LYS A 95 16.35 -12.53 9.61
CA LYS A 95 17.77 -12.47 9.25
C LYS A 95 18.08 -11.44 8.16
N ALA A 96 17.26 -11.42 7.11
CA ALA A 96 17.46 -10.46 6.01
C ALA A 96 17.23 -9.00 6.46
N ARG A 97 16.34 -8.78 7.43
CA ARG A 97 16.14 -7.45 8.05
C ARG A 97 17.43 -6.94 8.69
N GLY A 98 18.15 -7.77 9.44
CA GLY A 98 19.46 -7.42 10.01
C GLY A 98 20.49 -7.08 8.93
N ALA A 99 20.68 -7.98 7.96
CA ALA A 99 21.61 -7.78 6.86
C ALA A 99 21.30 -6.51 6.03
N ASN A 100 20.01 -6.16 5.88
CA ASN A 100 19.61 -4.94 5.18
C ASN A 100 20.05 -3.66 5.91
N TYR A 101 20.11 -3.64 7.25
CA TYR A 101 20.67 -2.50 7.98
C TYR A 101 22.19 -2.39 7.77
N GLU A 102 22.90 -3.51 7.85
CA GLU A 102 24.34 -3.56 7.60
C GLU A 102 24.68 -3.11 6.16
N LEU A 103 23.85 -3.50 5.18
CA LEU A 103 23.96 -3.03 3.80
C LEU A 103 23.85 -1.50 3.70
N LEU A 104 22.90 -0.88 4.41
CA LEU A 104 22.72 0.57 4.37
C LEU A 104 23.86 1.32 5.06
N GLU A 105 24.44 0.76 6.12
CA GLU A 105 25.53 1.38 6.87
C GLU A 105 26.89 1.20 6.20
N SER A 106 27.12 0.07 5.54
CA SER A 106 28.41 -0.25 4.91
C SER A 106 28.76 0.63 3.71
N ASP A 107 27.77 1.17 3.00
CA ASP A 107 27.99 2.10 1.89
C ASP A 107 26.86 3.15 1.81
N ALA A 108 27.24 4.42 1.97
CA ALA A 108 26.32 5.55 1.91
C ALA A 108 25.56 5.66 0.57
N SER A 109 26.11 5.11 -0.52
CA SER A 109 25.45 5.06 -1.83
C SER A 109 24.16 4.22 -1.81
N ASN A 110 24.07 3.22 -0.92
CA ASN A 110 22.91 2.34 -0.82
C ASN A 110 21.64 3.08 -0.40
N THR A 111 21.76 4.20 0.33
CA THR A 111 20.62 5.07 0.68
C THR A 111 19.94 5.73 -0.52
N ARG A 112 20.55 5.62 -1.72
CA ARG A 112 20.02 6.15 -2.99
C ARG A 112 19.84 5.08 -4.06
N ARG A 113 20.32 3.85 -3.79
CA ARG A 113 20.27 2.72 -4.73
C ARG A 113 18.88 2.09 -4.74
N LEU A 114 18.26 2.00 -5.92
CA LEU A 114 16.90 1.48 -6.07
C LEU A 114 16.74 0.10 -5.42
N ALA A 115 17.63 -0.85 -5.70
CA ALA A 115 17.56 -2.21 -5.17
C ALA A 115 17.57 -2.25 -3.63
N ALA A 116 18.39 -1.42 -2.96
CA ALA A 116 18.47 -1.37 -1.50
C ALA A 116 17.17 -0.77 -0.89
N LEU A 117 16.66 0.30 -1.50
CA LEU A 117 15.41 0.94 -1.06
C LEU A 117 14.18 0.05 -1.28
N GLN A 118 14.14 -0.65 -2.41
CA GLN A 118 13.13 -1.68 -2.69
C GLN A 118 13.21 -2.82 -1.67
N THR A 119 14.41 -3.26 -1.31
CA THR A 119 14.65 -4.29 -0.29
C THR A 119 14.10 -3.86 1.09
N CYS A 120 14.33 -2.60 1.48
CA CYS A 120 13.73 -2.03 2.68
C CYS A 120 12.20 -2.09 2.64
N ALA A 121 11.60 -1.72 1.50
CA ALA A 121 10.15 -1.73 1.33
C ALA A 121 9.54 -3.14 1.43
N ILE A 122 10.19 -4.17 0.87
CA ILE A 122 9.75 -5.58 1.03
C ILE A 122 9.80 -5.97 2.52
N SER A 123 10.91 -5.66 3.20
CA SER A 123 11.08 -5.97 4.63
C SER A 123 10.00 -5.32 5.50
N LEU A 124 9.69 -4.04 5.24
CA LEU A 124 8.62 -3.30 5.90
C LEU A 124 7.26 -3.97 5.68
N GLY A 125 6.92 -4.27 4.43
CA GLY A 125 5.65 -4.92 4.08
C GLY A 125 5.45 -6.24 4.83
N ILE A 126 6.47 -7.11 4.87
CA ILE A 126 6.39 -8.37 5.63
C ILE A 126 6.21 -8.10 7.12
N GLY A 127 7.01 -7.18 7.68
CA GLY A 127 7.03 -6.96 9.13
C GLY A 127 5.73 -6.37 9.66
N THR A 128 5.19 -5.35 8.98
CA THR A 128 3.96 -4.66 9.34
C THR A 128 2.75 -5.59 9.37
N TRP A 129 2.66 -6.53 8.44
CA TRP A 129 1.52 -7.44 8.31
C TRP A 129 1.77 -8.85 8.87
N SER A 130 2.84 -9.02 9.65
CA SER A 130 3.25 -10.33 10.18
C SER A 130 2.31 -10.93 11.24
N GLY A 131 1.49 -10.09 11.88
CA GLY A 131 0.67 -10.49 13.05
C GLY A 131 1.50 -10.79 14.31
N ASN A 132 2.82 -10.63 14.27
CA ASN A 132 3.69 -10.76 15.43
C ASN A 132 3.97 -9.38 16.02
N LYS A 133 3.57 -9.14 17.28
CA LYS A 133 3.68 -7.85 17.95
C LYS A 133 5.09 -7.23 17.87
N ARG A 134 6.12 -8.01 18.22
CA ARG A 134 7.52 -7.54 18.18
C ARG A 134 7.95 -7.18 16.76
N THR A 135 7.63 -8.01 15.78
CA THR A 135 8.00 -7.75 14.37
C THR A 135 7.27 -6.52 13.82
N MET A 136 6.00 -6.33 14.18
CA MET A 136 5.21 -5.16 13.80
C MET A 136 5.81 -3.87 14.38
N GLU A 137 6.14 -3.86 15.68
CA GLU A 137 6.78 -2.71 16.35
C GLU A 137 8.14 -2.36 15.69
N LEU A 138 8.95 -3.37 15.38
CA LEU A 138 10.21 -3.17 14.67
C LEU A 138 9.99 -2.61 13.26
N ALA A 139 9.00 -3.10 12.52
CA ALA A 139 8.69 -2.60 11.19
C ALA A 139 8.20 -1.14 11.21
N GLU A 140 7.34 -0.80 12.18
CA GLU A 140 6.88 0.57 12.40
C GLU A 140 8.05 1.53 12.66
N SER A 141 8.99 1.13 13.53
CA SER A 141 10.21 1.92 13.79
C SER A 141 11.10 2.10 12.54
N ALA A 142 11.07 1.14 11.63
CA ALA A 142 11.90 1.10 10.43
C ALA A 142 11.31 1.90 9.25
N ALA A 143 10.05 2.34 9.34
CA ALA A 143 9.37 3.03 8.23
C ALA A 143 9.97 4.42 7.94
N MET A 144 10.22 5.21 9.00
CA MET A 144 10.74 6.57 8.86
C MET A 144 12.14 6.67 8.24
N PRO A 145 13.10 5.77 8.56
CA PRO A 145 14.37 5.69 7.83
C PRO A 145 14.19 5.60 6.30
N LEU A 146 13.34 4.71 5.79
CA LEU A 146 13.10 4.57 4.35
C LEU A 146 12.47 5.83 3.75
N ILE A 147 11.45 6.37 4.41
CA ILE A 147 10.81 7.63 4.00
C ILE A 147 11.86 8.75 3.94
N THR A 148 12.75 8.82 4.94
CA THR A 148 13.81 9.84 5.00
C THR A 148 14.80 9.68 3.86
N MET A 149 15.23 8.46 3.54
CA MET A 149 16.11 8.21 2.39
C MET A 149 15.48 8.67 1.07
N LEU A 150 14.22 8.28 0.82
CA LEU A 150 13.49 8.70 -0.39
C LEU A 150 13.28 10.23 -0.44
N ARG A 151 12.95 10.85 0.70
CA ARG A 151 12.78 12.30 0.84
C ARG A 151 14.07 13.04 0.54
N ARG A 152 15.19 12.61 1.11
CA ARG A 152 16.51 13.22 0.92
C ARG A 152 17.07 12.97 -0.49
N ALA A 153 16.69 11.86 -1.12
CA ALA A 153 16.98 11.59 -2.52
C ALA A 153 16.04 12.34 -3.49
N GLY A 154 15.09 13.14 -2.98
CA GLY A 154 14.16 13.93 -3.79
C GLY A 154 13.12 13.09 -4.55
N ARG A 155 12.90 11.83 -4.15
CA ARG A 155 12.07 10.87 -4.90
C ARG A 155 10.56 11.09 -4.77
N PHE A 156 10.11 11.99 -3.91
CA PHE A 156 8.71 12.44 -3.83
C PHE A 156 8.40 13.65 -4.72
N ARG A 157 9.41 14.20 -5.41
CA ARG A 157 9.27 15.41 -6.23
C ARG A 157 9.36 15.07 -7.72
N ARG A 158 8.62 15.81 -8.55
CA ARG A 158 8.76 15.72 -10.02
C ARG A 158 10.21 15.92 -10.43
N SER A 159 10.71 15.05 -11.31
CA SER A 159 12.06 15.18 -11.88
C SER A 159 12.15 16.49 -12.66
N ARG A 160 13.24 17.23 -12.48
CA ARG A 160 13.57 18.41 -13.31
C ARG A 160 14.21 18.01 -14.63
N ILE A 161 14.75 16.80 -14.72
CA ILE A 161 15.35 16.27 -15.93
C ILE A 161 14.24 15.61 -16.75
N PRO A 162 13.99 16.08 -17.98
CA PRO A 162 13.02 15.45 -18.88
C PRO A 162 13.39 13.98 -19.11
N ALA A 163 12.40 13.10 -19.06
CA ALA A 163 12.62 11.69 -19.39
C ALA A 163 12.98 11.54 -20.87
N GLU A 164 13.91 10.64 -21.19
CA GLU A 164 14.16 10.27 -22.57
C GLU A 164 12.91 9.60 -23.17
N ILE A 165 12.51 10.05 -24.36
CA ILE A 165 11.35 9.52 -25.08
C ILE A 165 11.81 8.64 -26.25
N PRO A 166 11.01 7.63 -26.65
CA PRO A 166 11.32 6.87 -27.84
C PRO A 166 11.09 7.72 -29.10
N LEU A 167 12.04 7.65 -30.02
CA LEU A 167 11.99 8.34 -31.31
C LEU A 167 11.92 7.33 -32.47
N PRO A 168 11.26 7.66 -33.58
CA PRO A 168 11.24 6.78 -34.76
C PRO A 168 12.63 6.48 -35.33
N THR A 169 13.60 7.34 -35.07
CA THR A 169 14.99 7.25 -35.55
C THR A 169 15.93 6.52 -34.58
N ASP A 170 15.44 6.03 -33.44
CA ASP A 170 16.29 5.33 -32.46
C ASP A 170 16.78 3.99 -33.01
N THR A 171 18.09 3.72 -32.88
CA THR A 171 18.61 2.36 -33.08
C THR A 171 18.11 1.42 -31.97
N SER A 172 18.28 0.10 -32.16
CA SER A 172 17.88 -0.89 -31.16
C SER A 172 18.57 -0.66 -29.81
N GLU A 173 19.86 -0.32 -29.83
CA GLU A 173 20.68 -0.05 -28.64
C GLU A 173 20.26 1.25 -27.95
N GLN A 174 19.97 2.30 -28.73
CA GLN A 174 19.46 3.56 -28.19
C GLN A 174 18.10 3.36 -27.52
N LEU A 175 17.22 2.57 -28.13
CA LEU A 175 15.90 2.28 -27.59
C LEU A 175 15.98 1.45 -26.31
N ASP A 176 16.82 0.42 -26.26
CA ASP A 176 17.03 -0.39 -25.04
C ASP A 176 17.57 0.44 -23.88
N ARG A 177 18.55 1.31 -24.15
CA ARG A 177 19.10 2.23 -23.15
C ARG A 177 18.02 3.17 -22.59
N LYS A 178 17.22 3.79 -23.47
CA LYS A 178 16.12 4.68 -23.07
C LYS A 178 15.07 3.94 -22.25
N TRP A 179 14.70 2.73 -22.67
CA TRP A 179 13.74 1.89 -21.96
C TRP A 179 14.23 1.52 -20.55
N ARG A 180 15.50 1.13 -20.40
CA ARG A 180 16.10 0.84 -19.07
C ARG A 180 16.13 2.06 -18.17
N SER A 181 16.51 3.22 -18.69
CA SER A 181 16.49 4.48 -17.93
C SER A 181 15.05 4.84 -17.50
N TRP A 182 14.08 4.66 -18.39
CA TRP A 182 12.68 4.86 -18.10
C TRP A 182 12.16 3.90 -17.02
N ILE A 183 12.50 2.61 -17.09
CA ILE A 183 12.13 1.60 -16.07
C ILE A 183 12.66 2.04 -14.71
N GLU A 184 13.91 2.47 -14.62
CA GLU A 184 14.50 2.90 -13.34
C GLU A 184 13.75 4.12 -12.77
N ALA A 185 13.47 5.13 -13.60
CA ALA A 185 12.74 6.32 -13.20
C ALA A 185 11.31 5.99 -12.72
N GLU A 186 10.59 5.15 -13.47
CA GLU A 186 9.23 4.72 -13.13
C GLU A 186 9.24 3.80 -11.89
N SER A 187 10.29 3.00 -11.68
CA SER A 187 10.46 2.18 -10.47
C SER A 187 10.60 3.04 -9.22
N PHE A 188 11.38 4.13 -9.27
CA PHE A 188 11.46 5.08 -8.16
C PHE A 188 10.12 5.77 -7.89
N LYS A 189 9.40 6.16 -8.94
CA LYS A 189 8.07 6.78 -8.82
C LYS A 189 7.08 5.82 -8.15
N ARG A 190 7.00 4.58 -8.64
CA ARG A 190 6.11 3.54 -8.09
C ARG A 190 6.52 3.14 -6.67
N LEU A 191 7.81 3.10 -6.34
CA LEU A 191 8.29 2.90 -4.97
C LEU A 191 7.86 4.03 -4.04
N ALA A 192 7.98 5.30 -4.48
CA ALA A 192 7.54 6.45 -3.69
C ALA A 192 6.03 6.39 -3.40
N TYR A 193 5.22 6.05 -4.40
CA TYR A 193 3.78 5.81 -4.23
C TYR A 193 3.48 4.60 -3.34
N HIS A 194 4.25 3.52 -3.45
CA HIS A 194 4.10 2.35 -2.58
C HIS A 194 4.34 2.70 -1.10
N ILE A 195 5.38 3.50 -0.81
CA ILE A 195 5.67 3.94 0.56
C ILE A 195 4.62 4.94 1.08
N PHE A 196 4.06 5.79 0.22
CA PHE A 196 2.91 6.60 0.57
C PHE A 196 1.70 5.74 0.96
N LEU A 197 1.34 4.76 0.11
CA LEU A 197 0.25 3.84 0.40
C LEU A 197 0.49 3.10 1.71
N HIS A 198 1.70 2.58 1.94
CA HIS A 198 2.07 1.91 3.18
C HIS A 198 1.87 2.81 4.41
N SER A 199 2.35 4.06 4.35
CA SER A 199 2.19 5.06 5.41
C SER A 199 0.71 5.31 5.75
N VAL A 200 -0.14 5.45 4.73
CA VAL A 200 -1.59 5.64 4.90
C VAL A 200 -2.26 4.37 5.45
N GLN A 201 -1.89 3.19 4.96
CA GLN A 201 -2.45 1.92 5.42
C GLN A 201 -2.14 1.65 6.89
N VAL A 202 -0.91 1.95 7.34
CA VAL A 202 -0.51 1.88 8.75
C VAL A 202 -1.31 2.88 9.58
N SER A 203 -1.48 4.11 9.09
CA SER A 203 -2.31 5.13 9.75
C SER A 203 -3.75 4.66 9.98
N VAL A 204 -4.38 4.05 8.96
CA VAL A 204 -5.71 3.43 9.09
C VAL A 204 -5.68 2.29 10.11
N ALA A 205 -4.73 1.37 10.00
CA ALA A 205 -4.71 0.16 10.81
C ALA A 205 -4.46 0.42 12.30
N PHE A 206 -3.52 1.31 12.61
CA PHE A 206 -3.10 1.58 13.97
C PHE A 206 -3.75 2.82 14.57
N GLN A 207 -4.59 3.53 13.80
CA GLN A 207 -5.17 4.81 14.20
C GLN A 207 -4.08 5.78 14.65
N THR A 208 -3.08 5.98 13.78
CA THR A 208 -1.97 6.91 13.98
C THR A 208 -1.89 7.89 12.81
N PRO A 209 -1.22 9.05 12.93
CA PRO A 209 -1.03 9.94 11.80
C PRO A 209 -0.19 9.31 10.67
N PRO A 210 -0.52 9.57 9.38
CA PRO A 210 0.36 9.15 8.29
C PRO A 210 1.76 9.77 8.43
N LEU A 211 2.79 8.96 8.22
CA LEU A 211 4.21 9.36 8.27
C LEU A 211 4.66 10.24 7.09
N LEU A 212 3.83 10.35 6.07
CA LEU A 212 4.10 11.09 4.84
C LEU A 212 2.88 11.92 4.48
N SER A 213 3.05 13.24 4.36
CA SER A 213 1.97 14.10 3.90
C SER A 213 1.69 13.87 2.42
N TYR A 214 0.42 13.86 2.04
CA TYR A 214 0.02 13.82 0.62
C TYR A 214 0.58 15.04 -0.15
N SER A 215 0.76 16.19 0.52
CA SER A 215 1.28 17.42 -0.09
C SER A 215 2.79 17.38 -0.38
N GLU A 216 3.54 16.45 0.22
CA GLU A 216 4.96 16.23 -0.11
C GLU A 216 5.16 15.57 -1.47
N ILE A 217 4.12 14.93 -2.02
CA ILE A 217 4.19 14.10 -3.22
C ILE A 217 3.78 14.92 -4.43
N THR A 218 4.77 15.57 -5.05
CA THR A 218 4.56 16.37 -6.27
C THR A 218 4.86 15.60 -7.55
N LEU A 219 4.91 14.26 -7.47
CA LEU A 219 5.09 13.36 -8.61
C LEU A 219 3.93 13.44 -9.61
N ASP A 220 4.28 13.20 -10.87
CA ASP A 220 3.30 12.87 -11.92
C ASP A 220 2.67 11.52 -11.67
N LEU A 221 1.43 11.37 -12.13
CA LEU A 221 0.72 10.11 -12.07
C LEU A 221 1.54 8.93 -12.69
N PRO A 222 1.36 7.71 -12.15
CA PRO A 222 2.04 6.52 -12.66
C PRO A 222 1.70 6.25 -14.13
N ALA A 223 2.70 5.81 -14.90
CA ALA A 223 2.53 5.52 -16.32
C ALA A 223 1.63 4.30 -16.55
N PRO A 224 0.94 4.17 -17.70
CA PRO A 224 0.01 3.09 -17.97
C PRO A 224 0.57 1.72 -17.65
N ALA A 225 -0.27 0.83 -17.11
CA ALA A 225 0.16 -0.50 -16.71
C ALA A 225 0.69 -1.35 -17.88
N SER A 226 0.22 -1.09 -19.10
CA SER A 226 0.74 -1.67 -20.36
C SER A 226 2.19 -1.24 -20.64
N LEU A 227 2.54 0.02 -20.35
CA LEU A 227 3.90 0.55 -20.46
C LEU A 227 4.81 -0.10 -19.42
N TRP A 228 4.32 -0.20 -18.19
CA TRP A 228 5.04 -0.80 -17.05
C TRP A 228 5.23 -2.32 -17.18
N ARG A 229 4.38 -3.02 -17.94
CA ARG A 229 4.48 -4.47 -18.15
C ARG A 229 5.16 -4.84 -19.47
N ALA A 230 5.65 -3.86 -20.24
CA ALA A 230 6.33 -4.12 -21.49
C ALA A 230 7.54 -5.05 -21.28
N ARG A 231 7.69 -6.06 -22.14
CA ARG A 231 8.73 -7.09 -22.04
C ARG A 231 9.97 -6.78 -22.87
N SER A 232 9.90 -5.76 -23.71
CA SER A 232 11.00 -5.28 -24.52
C SER A 232 10.92 -3.77 -24.76
N ALA A 233 12.03 -3.18 -25.19
CA ALA A 233 12.11 -1.78 -25.55
C ALA A 233 11.17 -1.42 -26.72
N GLN A 234 10.97 -2.36 -27.66
CA GLN A 234 10.03 -2.21 -28.78
C GLN A 234 8.58 -2.20 -28.30
N GLU A 235 8.20 -3.12 -27.40
CA GLU A 235 6.86 -3.13 -26.83
C GLU A 235 6.60 -1.85 -26.03
N TRP A 236 7.58 -1.39 -25.25
CA TRP A 236 7.50 -0.12 -24.52
C TRP A 236 7.25 1.07 -25.45
N ARG A 237 8.00 1.18 -26.56
CA ARG A 237 7.80 2.22 -27.58
C ARG A 237 6.40 2.16 -28.19
N ASP A 238 5.96 0.98 -28.58
CA ASP A 238 4.69 0.81 -29.29
C ASP A 238 3.51 1.19 -28.38
N GLN A 239 3.59 0.83 -27.09
CA GLN A 239 2.64 1.29 -26.08
C GLN A 239 2.75 2.81 -25.84
N TYR A 240 3.96 3.38 -25.86
CA TYR A 240 4.18 4.82 -25.64
C TYR A 240 3.45 5.64 -26.71
N TYR A 241 3.54 5.23 -27.97
CA TYR A 241 2.80 5.85 -29.06
C TYR A 241 1.29 5.56 -29.00
N ARG A 242 0.88 4.34 -28.64
CA ARG A 242 -0.55 3.99 -28.48
C ARG A 242 -1.24 4.88 -27.45
N HIS A 243 -0.57 5.19 -26.36
CA HIS A 243 -1.06 6.06 -25.30
C HIS A 243 -0.88 7.56 -25.59
N ARG A 244 -0.28 7.94 -26.74
CA ARG A 244 -0.03 9.33 -27.16
C ARG A 244 0.68 10.15 -26.09
N LEU A 245 1.71 9.57 -25.47
CA LEU A 245 2.45 10.20 -24.37
C LEU A 245 3.44 11.28 -24.84
N ALA A 246 3.71 11.36 -26.15
CA ALA A 246 4.57 12.40 -26.72
C ALA A 246 3.98 13.79 -26.47
N GLY A 247 4.70 14.63 -25.72
CA GLY A 247 4.25 15.99 -25.36
C GLY A 247 3.15 16.05 -24.30
N ALA A 248 2.74 14.91 -23.73
CA ALA A 248 1.74 14.89 -22.67
C ALA A 248 2.29 15.51 -21.38
N GLN A 249 1.60 16.52 -20.85
CA GLN A 249 1.86 17.03 -19.50
C GLN A 249 0.90 16.35 -18.53
N LEU A 250 1.40 15.34 -17.84
CA LEU A 250 0.60 14.63 -16.84
C LEU A 250 0.36 15.52 -15.61
N PRO A 251 -0.84 15.48 -15.03
CA PRO A 251 -1.13 16.19 -13.78
C PRO A 251 -0.31 15.59 -12.63
N THR A 252 -0.10 16.40 -11.59
CA THR A 252 0.49 15.89 -10.35
C THR A 252 -0.54 15.06 -9.59
N PHE A 253 -0.05 14.17 -8.73
CA PHE A 253 -0.88 13.43 -7.78
C PHE A 253 -1.79 14.37 -6.96
N VAL A 254 -1.24 15.43 -6.38
CA VAL A 254 -2.00 16.37 -5.54
C VAL A 254 -3.12 17.06 -6.33
N SER A 255 -2.88 17.47 -7.58
CA SER A 255 -3.95 18.06 -8.40
C SER A 255 -5.09 17.08 -8.66
N SER A 256 -4.77 15.80 -8.84
CA SER A 256 -5.74 14.73 -9.09
C SER A 256 -6.52 14.31 -7.85
N MET A 257 -6.07 14.68 -6.65
CA MET A 257 -6.75 14.39 -5.39
C MET A 257 -8.05 15.18 -5.23
N CYS A 258 -8.09 16.42 -5.72
CA CYS A 258 -9.20 17.34 -5.46
C CYS A 258 -10.28 17.31 -6.55
N ASP A 259 -9.94 16.85 -7.75
CA ASP A 259 -10.84 16.84 -8.90
C ASP A 259 -10.68 15.57 -9.72
N ALA A 260 -11.71 14.73 -9.71
CA ALA A 260 -11.75 13.50 -10.49
C ALA A 260 -11.70 13.77 -12.00
N GLN A 261 -12.22 14.91 -12.48
CA GLN A 261 -12.25 15.24 -13.92
C GLN A 261 -10.85 15.39 -14.50
N ILE A 262 -9.89 15.86 -13.71
CA ILE A 262 -8.47 15.91 -14.10
C ILE A 262 -7.97 14.50 -14.48
N MET A 263 -8.26 13.50 -13.66
CA MET A 263 -7.92 12.11 -13.98
C MET A 263 -8.73 11.58 -15.15
N GLY A 264 -10.02 11.93 -15.23
CA GLY A 264 -10.90 11.56 -16.33
C GLY A 264 -10.35 11.99 -17.70
N ALA A 265 -9.76 13.18 -17.79
CA ALA A 265 -9.15 13.72 -19.01
C ALA A 265 -7.91 12.93 -19.46
N VAL A 266 -7.09 12.44 -18.52
CA VAL A 266 -5.84 11.71 -18.81
C VAL A 266 -5.94 10.21 -18.55
N ARG A 267 -7.14 9.66 -18.35
CA ARG A 267 -7.35 8.26 -17.92
C ARG A 267 -6.70 7.21 -18.82
N ASN A 268 -6.52 7.52 -20.11
CA ASN A 268 -5.86 6.66 -21.08
C ASN A 268 -4.32 6.82 -21.09
N GLN A 269 -3.75 7.71 -20.28
CA GLN A 269 -2.32 8.04 -20.25
C GLN A 269 -1.67 7.69 -18.91
N ILE A 270 -2.43 7.08 -17.99
CA ILE A 270 -2.01 6.76 -16.63
C ILE A 270 -2.35 5.31 -16.27
N ASP A 271 -1.72 4.81 -15.21
CA ASP A 271 -2.21 3.63 -14.49
C ASP A 271 -3.45 4.02 -13.69
N LEU A 272 -4.63 3.90 -14.30
CA LEU A 272 -5.88 4.37 -13.71
C LEU A 272 -6.21 3.64 -12.40
N ASP A 273 -5.99 2.33 -12.35
CA ASP A 273 -6.27 1.50 -11.18
C ASP A 273 -5.44 1.95 -9.98
N LEU A 274 -4.11 2.07 -10.16
CA LEU A 274 -3.20 2.58 -9.13
C LEU A 274 -3.55 4.02 -8.73
N THR A 275 -3.87 4.87 -9.71
CA THR A 275 -4.20 6.27 -9.46
C THR A 275 -5.47 6.42 -8.62
N LEU A 276 -6.53 5.67 -8.94
CA LEU A 276 -7.77 5.65 -8.17
C LEU A 276 -7.51 5.24 -6.72
N TYR A 277 -6.67 4.22 -6.53
CA TYR A 277 -6.29 3.74 -5.20
C TYR A 277 -5.50 4.78 -4.42
N LEU A 278 -4.50 5.41 -5.05
CA LEU A 278 -3.69 6.48 -4.46
C LEU A 278 -4.54 7.67 -4.01
N VAL A 279 -5.45 8.12 -4.87
CA VAL A 279 -6.31 9.26 -4.57
C VAL A 279 -7.27 8.93 -3.43
N LEU A 280 -7.93 7.77 -3.43
CA LEU A 280 -8.75 7.39 -2.28
C LEU A 280 -7.92 7.32 -0.99
N MET A 281 -6.69 6.82 -1.04
CA MET A 281 -5.80 6.80 0.12
C MET A 281 -5.44 8.20 0.61
N SER A 282 -5.26 9.21 -0.25
CA SER A 282 -5.07 10.58 0.26
C SER A 282 -6.33 11.19 0.86
N HIS A 283 -7.53 10.75 0.48
CA HIS A 283 -8.76 11.15 1.17
C HIS A 283 -8.79 10.66 2.62
N TRP A 284 -8.13 9.53 2.94
CA TRP A 284 -7.91 9.15 4.34
C TRP A 284 -7.15 10.22 5.10
N CYS A 285 -6.09 10.79 4.53
CA CYS A 285 -5.31 11.81 5.23
C CYS A 285 -6.18 13.01 5.61
N LEU A 286 -7.09 13.44 4.71
CA LEU A 286 -8.06 14.50 5.01
C LEU A 286 -9.06 14.07 6.10
N ALA A 287 -9.56 12.83 6.03
CA ALA A 287 -10.46 12.27 7.04
C ALA A 287 -9.78 12.14 8.40
N TRP A 288 -8.50 11.78 8.45
CA TRP A 288 -7.70 11.69 9.67
C TRP A 288 -7.56 13.04 10.35
N GLU A 289 -7.30 14.10 9.58
CA GLU A 289 -7.27 15.45 10.15
C GLU A 289 -8.64 15.88 10.72
N TYR A 290 -9.75 15.36 10.17
CA TYR A 290 -11.09 15.54 10.77
C TYR A 290 -11.24 14.72 12.07
N THR A 291 -10.85 13.45 12.09
CA THR A 291 -10.99 12.61 13.30
C THR A 291 -10.16 13.17 14.45
N GLN A 292 -8.95 13.67 14.18
CA GLN A 292 -8.11 14.36 15.17
C GLN A 292 -8.79 15.59 15.77
N LEU A 293 -9.35 16.45 14.90
CA LEU A 293 -10.08 17.64 15.35
C LEU A 293 -11.29 17.23 16.18
N SER A 294 -12.10 16.29 15.70
CA SER A 294 -13.29 15.79 16.42
C SER A 294 -12.95 15.17 17.77
N SER A 295 -11.81 14.48 17.89
CA SER A 295 -11.35 13.90 19.17
C SER A 295 -10.99 15.00 20.18
N ALA A 296 -10.25 16.03 19.74
CA ALA A 296 -9.92 17.18 20.58
C ALA A 296 -11.18 17.92 21.05
N ASN A 297 -12.19 18.06 20.19
CA ASN A 297 -13.52 18.61 20.53
C ASN A 297 -14.21 17.85 21.65
N ASN A 298 -14.23 16.53 21.56
CA ASN A 298 -14.88 15.70 22.55
C ASN A 298 -14.16 15.73 23.90
N ALA A 299 -12.82 15.89 23.90
CA ALA A 299 -12.04 16.04 25.13
C ALA A 299 -12.28 17.40 25.84
N GLN A 300 -12.65 18.45 25.10
CA GLN A 300 -12.83 19.82 25.61
C GLN A 300 -14.25 20.13 26.08
N ALA A 301 -15.10 19.13 26.37
CA ALA A 301 -16.50 19.28 26.76
C ALA A 301 -16.76 20.00 28.12
N SER A 302 -16.13 21.16 28.32
CA SER A 302 -16.52 22.20 29.27
C SER A 302 -17.47 23.16 28.57
N ALA A 303 -18.63 23.42 29.17
CA ALA A 303 -19.75 24.14 28.56
C ALA A 303 -19.52 25.66 28.32
N HIS A 304 -18.32 26.18 28.60
CA HIS A 304 -18.07 27.63 28.69
C HIS A 304 -17.11 28.19 27.64
N LEU A 305 -16.56 27.39 26.73
CA LEU A 305 -15.65 27.88 25.68
C LEU A 305 -16.33 27.85 24.30
N GLU A 306 -16.47 29.01 23.67
CA GLU A 306 -16.79 29.13 22.24
C GLU A 306 -15.56 28.78 21.40
N TRP A 307 -15.26 27.48 21.27
CA TRP A 307 -14.21 27.03 20.37
C TRP A 307 -14.77 26.74 18.96
N ALA A 308 -14.23 27.44 17.96
CA ALA A 308 -14.59 27.26 16.55
C ALA A 308 -14.27 25.84 15.99
N GLY A 309 -13.60 24.98 16.75
CA GLY A 309 -13.26 23.62 16.34
C GLY A 309 -14.47 22.79 15.93
N THR A 310 -15.63 22.96 16.59
CA THR A 310 -16.83 22.14 16.29
C THR A 310 -17.37 22.48 14.92
N THR A 311 -17.45 23.78 14.61
CA THR A 311 -17.85 24.28 13.30
C THR A 311 -16.85 23.87 12.22
N LEU A 312 -15.54 23.96 12.51
CA LEU A 312 -14.49 23.54 11.58
C LEU A 312 -14.55 22.03 11.28
N ALA A 313 -14.76 21.20 12.30
CA ALA A 313 -14.92 19.75 12.14
C ALA A 313 -16.13 19.41 11.29
N ALA A 314 -17.28 20.05 11.52
CA ALA A 314 -18.49 19.86 10.74
C ALA A 314 -18.29 20.26 9.27
N SER A 315 -17.73 21.45 9.01
CA SER A 315 -17.42 21.93 7.65
C SER A 315 -16.49 20.96 6.91
N LYS A 316 -15.43 20.50 7.58
CA LYS A 316 -14.46 19.56 7.03
C LYS A 316 -15.09 18.21 6.69
N CYS A 317 -15.92 17.67 7.58
CA CYS A 317 -16.64 16.42 7.31
C CYS A 317 -17.57 16.54 6.09
N GLN A 318 -18.27 17.67 5.95
CA GLN A 318 -19.13 17.94 4.80
C GLN A 318 -18.32 18.05 3.50
N GLU A 319 -17.21 18.77 3.50
CA GLU A 319 -16.33 18.90 2.33
C GLU A 319 -15.76 17.56 1.88
N ILE A 320 -15.25 16.75 2.82
CA ILE A 320 -14.70 15.42 2.51
C ILE A 320 -15.80 14.51 1.97
N THR A 321 -17.01 14.53 2.55
CA THR A 321 -18.15 13.75 2.06
C THR A 321 -18.49 14.14 0.62
N LYS A 322 -18.62 15.44 0.34
CA LYS A 322 -18.91 15.96 -1.01
C LYS A 322 -17.83 15.59 -2.02
N LEU A 323 -16.57 15.66 -1.60
CA LEU A 323 -15.43 15.26 -2.42
C LEU A 323 -15.53 13.78 -2.78
N MET A 324 -15.74 12.90 -1.81
CA MET A 324 -15.89 11.46 -2.04
C MET A 324 -17.11 11.12 -2.90
N ASP A 325 -18.23 11.83 -2.77
CA ASP A 325 -19.42 11.68 -3.60
C ASP A 325 -19.16 12.09 -5.05
N SER A 326 -18.46 13.21 -5.25
CA SER A 326 -18.08 13.70 -6.58
C SER A 326 -17.14 12.70 -7.29
N PHE A 327 -16.16 12.16 -6.56
CA PHE A 327 -15.29 11.09 -7.07
C PHE A 327 -16.07 9.84 -7.45
N HIS A 328 -16.98 9.39 -6.59
CA HIS A 328 -17.80 8.22 -6.87
C HIS A 328 -18.64 8.41 -8.14
N ALA A 329 -19.32 9.56 -8.28
CA ALA A 329 -20.13 9.89 -9.44
C ALA A 329 -19.31 9.90 -10.73
N ALA A 330 -18.14 10.56 -10.73
CA ALA A 330 -17.26 10.61 -11.90
C ALA A 330 -16.78 9.22 -12.33
N ILE A 331 -16.37 8.37 -11.38
CA ILE A 331 -15.91 7.00 -11.69
C ILE A 331 -17.03 6.14 -12.28
N VAL A 332 -18.26 6.28 -11.78
CA VAL A 332 -19.44 5.60 -12.32
C VAL A 332 -19.73 6.07 -13.76
N GLU A 333 -19.64 7.38 -14.01
CA GLU A 333 -19.86 7.97 -15.33
C GLU A 333 -18.85 7.47 -16.37
N TRP A 334 -17.59 7.26 -15.99
CA TRP A 334 -16.55 6.79 -16.92
C TRP A 334 -16.78 5.36 -17.43
N ARG A 335 -17.63 4.56 -16.78
CA ARG A 335 -17.92 3.15 -17.13
C ARG A 335 -16.65 2.30 -17.27
N VAL A 336 -15.67 2.57 -16.41
CA VAL A 336 -14.40 1.84 -16.36
C VAL A 336 -14.46 0.68 -15.37
N PHE A 337 -13.59 -0.31 -15.57
CA PHE A 337 -13.34 -1.31 -14.54
C PHE A 337 -12.79 -0.63 -13.29
N VAL A 338 -13.21 -1.12 -12.12
CA VAL A 338 -12.74 -0.61 -10.82
C VAL A 338 -12.32 -1.79 -9.93
N PRO A 339 -11.04 -1.84 -9.51
CA PRO A 339 -10.52 -2.90 -8.66
C PRO A 339 -11.29 -3.05 -7.34
N LYS A 340 -11.19 -4.24 -6.73
CA LYS A 340 -11.84 -4.52 -5.44
C LYS A 340 -11.31 -3.64 -4.34
N GLU A 341 -10.01 -3.39 -4.35
CA GLU A 341 -9.27 -2.54 -3.43
C GLU A 341 -9.86 -1.14 -3.41
N VAL A 342 -10.04 -0.52 -4.59
CA VAL A 342 -10.61 0.83 -4.73
C VAL A 342 -12.03 0.88 -4.14
N HIS A 343 -12.87 -0.12 -4.40
CA HIS A 343 -14.21 -0.18 -3.80
C HIS A 343 -14.19 -0.41 -2.30
N MET A 344 -13.39 -1.35 -1.80
CA MET A 344 -13.28 -1.64 -0.37
C MET A 344 -12.85 -0.40 0.40
N ILE A 345 -11.85 0.33 -0.12
CA ILE A 345 -11.34 1.53 0.53
C ILE A 345 -12.31 2.69 0.46
N SER A 346 -12.97 2.90 -0.68
CA SER A 346 -14.04 3.92 -0.75
C SER A 346 -15.10 3.71 0.34
N GLN A 347 -15.50 2.46 0.60
CA GLN A 347 -16.49 2.15 1.64
C GLN A 347 -15.90 2.24 3.05
N LEU A 348 -14.67 1.77 3.25
CA LEU A 348 -13.98 1.88 4.54
C LEU A 348 -13.84 3.34 4.97
N LEU A 349 -13.43 4.23 4.08
CA LEU A 349 -13.26 5.65 4.37
C LEU A 349 -14.60 6.30 4.75
N ARG A 350 -15.67 6.01 4.00
CA ARG A 350 -17.02 6.51 4.31
C ARG A 350 -17.54 6.01 5.65
N MET A 351 -17.22 4.76 6.01
CA MET A 351 -17.54 4.21 7.32
C MET A 351 -16.82 4.99 8.43
N ASN A 352 -15.51 5.25 8.27
CA ASN A 352 -14.73 5.99 9.27
C ASN A 352 -15.13 7.46 9.41
N LEU A 353 -15.79 8.07 8.42
CA LEU A 353 -16.43 9.39 8.57
C LEU A 353 -17.72 9.34 9.42
N CYS A 354 -18.33 8.17 9.56
CA CYS A 354 -19.59 7.98 10.27
C CYS A 354 -19.41 7.44 11.69
N VAL A 355 -18.22 6.96 12.04
CA VAL A 355 -17.93 6.41 13.36
C VAL A 355 -16.45 6.59 13.71
N ALA A 356 -16.18 7.04 14.93
CA ALA A 356 -14.84 7.05 15.49
C ALA A 356 -14.41 5.60 15.75
N PHE A 357 -13.52 5.08 14.90
CA PHE A 357 -13.13 3.68 14.97
C PHE A 357 -12.39 3.34 16.28
N GLU A 358 -11.63 4.30 16.81
CA GLU A 358 -10.97 4.18 18.11
C GLU A 358 -11.96 3.89 19.25
N ASP A 359 -13.11 4.56 19.30
CA ASP A 359 -14.15 4.31 20.31
C ASP A 359 -14.68 2.87 20.23
N LEU A 360 -14.81 2.31 19.01
CA LEU A 360 -15.21 0.92 18.82
C LEU A 360 -14.16 -0.06 19.38
N GLN A 361 -12.87 0.25 19.21
CA GLN A 361 -11.78 -0.55 19.75
C GLN A 361 -11.70 -0.44 21.29
N LEU A 362 -11.91 0.75 21.85
CA LEU A 362 -11.95 0.97 23.29
C LEU A 362 -13.11 0.20 23.93
N LEU A 363 -14.31 0.24 23.33
CA LEU A 363 -15.45 -0.57 23.79
C LEU A 363 -15.16 -2.08 23.71
N ALA A 364 -14.39 -2.52 22.70
CA ALA A 364 -13.94 -3.91 22.58
C ALA A 364 -12.81 -4.29 23.55
N GLY A 365 -12.36 -3.36 24.40
CA GLY A 365 -11.40 -3.62 25.47
C GLY A 365 -9.94 -3.42 25.10
N LYS A 366 -9.62 -2.70 24.01
CA LYS A 366 -8.23 -2.40 23.60
C LYS A 366 -7.36 -1.86 24.74
N GLU A 367 -7.93 -1.02 25.61
CA GLU A 367 -7.24 -0.37 26.73
C GLU A 367 -7.86 -0.72 28.09
N GLY A 368 -8.61 -1.84 28.15
CA GLY A 368 -9.25 -2.31 29.38
C GLY A 368 -10.65 -1.74 29.61
N VAL A 369 -11.19 -2.08 30.78
CA VAL A 369 -12.62 -1.92 31.09
C VAL A 369 -13.02 -0.47 31.37
N GLU A 370 -12.13 0.32 31.99
CA GLU A 370 -12.45 1.72 32.33
C GLU A 370 -12.60 2.57 31.06
N GLU A 371 -11.72 2.41 30.07
CA GLU A 371 -11.84 3.08 28.79
C GLU A 371 -13.08 2.62 28.00
N ALA A 372 -13.41 1.33 28.05
CA ALA A 372 -14.65 0.82 27.47
C ALA A 372 -15.90 1.48 28.08
N ARG A 373 -15.93 1.67 29.41
CA ARG A 373 -17.02 2.38 30.10
C ARG A 373 -17.06 3.86 29.73
N ARG A 374 -15.90 4.50 29.54
CA ARG A 374 -15.79 5.91 29.17
C ARG A 374 -16.48 6.21 27.84
N VAL A 375 -16.27 5.37 26.82
CA VAL A 375 -16.85 5.59 25.47
C VAL A 375 -18.29 5.11 25.33
N PHE A 376 -18.77 4.27 26.25
CA PHE A 376 -20.09 3.62 26.15
C PHE A 376 -21.29 4.58 26.04
N PRO A 377 -21.40 5.68 26.84
CA PRO A 377 -22.51 6.63 26.72
C PRO A 377 -22.55 7.32 25.35
N ALA A 378 -21.39 7.71 24.81
CA ALA A 378 -21.29 8.33 23.50
C ALA A 378 -21.70 7.34 22.39
N LEU A 379 -21.28 6.09 22.48
CA LEU A 379 -21.67 5.04 21.54
C LEU A 379 -23.18 4.71 21.60
N LYS A 380 -23.83 4.82 22.76
CA LYS A 380 -25.30 4.72 22.88
C LYS A 380 -26.04 5.84 22.13
N LEU A 381 -25.51 7.06 22.17
CA LEU A 381 -26.06 8.19 21.40
C LEU A 381 -25.85 7.97 19.90
N TRP A 382 -24.63 7.58 19.50
CA TRP A 382 -24.30 7.23 18.12
C TRP A 382 -25.22 6.12 17.59
N PHE A 383 -25.48 5.06 18.36
CA PHE A 383 -26.37 3.97 17.95
C PHE A 383 -27.76 4.43 17.48
N ARG A 384 -28.31 5.48 18.10
CA ARG A 384 -29.62 6.04 17.76
C ARG A 384 -29.57 7.00 16.57
N SER A 385 -28.38 7.41 16.15
CA SER A 385 -28.15 8.46 15.18
C SER A 385 -28.24 7.97 13.73
N SER A 386 -28.25 8.91 12.78
CA SER A 386 -28.27 8.59 11.34
C SER A 386 -26.93 8.04 10.86
N GLU A 387 -25.86 8.49 11.51
CA GLU A 387 -24.47 8.16 11.26
C GLU A 387 -24.21 6.67 11.53
N CYS A 388 -24.81 6.10 12.59
CA CYS A 388 -24.72 4.67 12.84
C CYS A 388 -25.31 3.83 11.68
N ARG A 389 -26.50 4.20 11.17
CA ARG A 389 -27.11 3.51 10.02
C ARG A 389 -26.23 3.61 8.77
N ARG A 390 -25.63 4.77 8.52
CA ARG A 390 -24.68 4.98 7.42
C ARG A 390 -23.40 4.16 7.59
N ALA A 391 -22.85 4.11 8.80
CA ALA A 391 -21.69 3.28 9.13
C ALA A 391 -21.98 1.80 8.86
N MET A 392 -23.14 1.29 9.29
CA MET A 392 -23.55 -0.10 9.04
C MET A 392 -23.75 -0.39 7.56
N TYR A 393 -24.31 0.56 6.80
CA TYR A 393 -24.41 0.43 5.34
C TYR A 393 -23.03 0.25 4.72
N HIS A 394 -22.08 1.14 5.01
CA HIS A 394 -20.72 1.07 4.46
C HIS A 394 -19.94 -0.18 4.93
N ALA A 395 -20.08 -0.57 6.19
CA ALA A 395 -19.53 -1.83 6.72
C ALA A 395 -20.06 -3.04 5.93
N GLY A 396 -21.36 -3.06 5.62
CA GLY A 396 -21.99 -4.10 4.79
C GLY A 396 -21.44 -4.11 3.37
N GLN A 397 -21.14 -2.93 2.80
CA GLN A 397 -20.49 -2.83 1.49
C GLN A 397 -19.06 -3.38 1.49
N VAL A 398 -18.28 -3.14 2.56
CA VAL A 398 -16.94 -3.74 2.73
C VAL A 398 -17.02 -5.27 2.70
N LEU A 399 -17.96 -5.86 3.45
CA LEU A 399 -18.22 -7.31 3.43
C LEU A 399 -18.63 -7.81 2.03
N ARG A 400 -19.50 -7.07 1.34
CA ARG A 400 -19.94 -7.40 -0.02
C ARG A 400 -18.77 -7.41 -1.00
N VAL A 401 -17.86 -6.43 -0.91
CA VAL A 401 -16.66 -6.37 -1.74
C VAL A 401 -15.72 -7.54 -1.43
N ALA A 402 -15.51 -7.86 -0.15
CA ALA A 402 -14.66 -8.98 0.25
C ALA A 402 -15.15 -10.35 -0.28
N ARG A 403 -16.47 -10.50 -0.46
CA ARG A 403 -17.09 -11.72 -1.03
C ARG A 403 -17.17 -11.72 -2.56
N ARG A 404 -16.85 -10.61 -3.23
CA ARG A 404 -16.97 -10.50 -4.69
C ARG A 404 -15.96 -11.42 -5.37
N PRO A 405 -16.33 -12.18 -6.43
CA PRO A 405 -15.37 -12.94 -7.24
C PRO A 405 -14.31 -12.04 -7.91
N ALA A 406 -13.14 -12.58 -8.23
CA ALA A 406 -12.10 -11.88 -9.00
C ALA A 406 -12.62 -11.49 -10.41
N GLY A 407 -12.10 -10.40 -10.98
CA GLY A 407 -12.47 -9.93 -12.34
C GLY A 407 -13.83 -9.23 -12.50
N LEU A 408 -14.68 -9.23 -11.47
CA LEU A 408 -15.98 -8.53 -11.51
C LEU A 408 -15.89 -7.12 -10.90
N SER A 409 -16.41 -6.11 -11.60
CA SER A 409 -16.71 -4.79 -11.02
C SER A 409 -18.16 -4.37 -11.33
N PRO A 410 -18.87 -3.73 -10.39
CA PRO A 410 -20.16 -3.08 -10.61
C PRO A 410 -20.20 -2.16 -11.84
N ASN A 411 -19.05 -1.57 -12.20
CA ASN A 411 -18.98 -0.56 -13.25
C ASN A 411 -18.64 -1.17 -14.63
N ALA A 412 -17.90 -2.28 -14.66
CA ALA A 412 -17.55 -3.03 -15.88
C ALA A 412 -16.98 -4.42 -15.52
N SER A 413 -17.07 -5.39 -16.42
CA SER A 413 -16.40 -6.70 -16.28
C SER A 413 -15.04 -6.71 -16.98
N SER A 414 -14.03 -7.35 -16.39
CA SER A 414 -12.74 -7.62 -17.02
C SER A 414 -12.48 -9.14 -17.09
N ILE A 415 -11.57 -9.57 -17.96
CA ILE A 415 -11.11 -10.97 -18.02
C ILE A 415 -10.58 -11.34 -16.63
N ALA A 416 -11.02 -12.50 -16.12
CA ALA A 416 -10.67 -12.97 -14.79
C ALA A 416 -9.15 -13.01 -14.60
N THR A 417 -8.65 -12.27 -13.60
CA THR A 417 -7.29 -12.42 -13.10
C THR A 417 -7.18 -13.71 -12.28
N PRO A 418 -5.99 -14.33 -12.18
CA PRO A 418 -5.75 -15.44 -11.27
C PRO A 418 -6.25 -15.14 -9.85
N ASP A 419 -6.71 -16.16 -9.14
CA ASP A 419 -7.14 -16.07 -7.75
C ASP A 419 -5.91 -15.92 -6.84
N THR A 420 -5.29 -14.73 -6.87
CA THR A 420 -4.27 -14.35 -5.90
C THR A 420 -4.96 -14.13 -4.55
N PRO A 421 -4.36 -14.56 -3.42
CA PRO A 421 -5.02 -14.43 -2.15
C PRO A 421 -5.08 -12.95 -1.78
N TRP A 422 -6.29 -12.40 -1.91
CA TRP A 422 -6.58 -10.97 -1.87
C TRP A 422 -6.88 -10.45 -0.46
N LEU A 423 -7.58 -11.26 0.33
CA LEU A 423 -8.00 -10.90 1.69
C LEU A 423 -6.87 -11.20 2.70
N ARG A 424 -5.82 -10.38 2.64
CA ARG A 424 -4.66 -10.41 3.52
C ARG A 424 -4.16 -9.01 3.79
N ASP A 425 -3.17 -8.90 4.67
CA ASP A 425 -2.49 -7.64 4.98
C ASP A 425 -3.51 -6.54 5.29
N PHE A 426 -3.38 -5.39 4.64
CA PHE A 426 -4.30 -4.27 4.81
C PHE A 426 -5.77 -4.58 4.45
N ASN A 427 -6.04 -5.43 3.46
CA ASN A 427 -7.42 -5.79 3.10
C ASN A 427 -8.10 -6.58 4.22
N ALA A 428 -7.33 -7.37 4.98
CA ALA A 428 -7.84 -8.05 6.17
C ALA A 428 -8.15 -7.06 7.31
N VAL A 429 -7.35 -6.00 7.45
CA VAL A 429 -7.64 -4.89 8.38
C VAL A 429 -8.94 -4.18 8.03
N ALA A 430 -9.14 -3.83 6.75
CA ALA A 430 -10.39 -3.21 6.30
C ALA A 430 -11.63 -4.06 6.66
N LEU A 431 -11.53 -5.39 6.49
CA LEU A 431 -12.56 -6.32 6.88
C LEU A 431 -12.75 -6.39 8.41
N TYR A 432 -11.66 -6.40 9.18
CA TYR A 432 -11.70 -6.32 10.64
C TYR A 432 -12.44 -5.06 11.11
N HIS A 433 -12.18 -3.90 10.50
CA HIS A 433 -12.87 -2.66 10.87
C HIS A 433 -14.38 -2.76 10.66
N ALA A 434 -14.82 -3.29 9.52
CA ALA A 434 -16.23 -3.51 9.24
C ALA A 434 -16.86 -4.52 10.20
N GLY A 435 -16.14 -5.61 10.51
CA GLY A 435 -16.58 -6.63 11.46
C GLY A 435 -16.76 -6.08 12.88
N LEU A 436 -15.81 -5.26 13.34
CA LEU A 436 -15.88 -4.61 14.65
C LEU A 436 -17.08 -3.66 14.74
N ALA A 437 -17.35 -2.90 13.68
CA ALA A 437 -18.52 -2.02 13.62
C ALA A 437 -19.84 -2.80 13.79
N PHE A 438 -19.99 -3.93 13.09
CA PHE A 438 -21.16 -4.80 13.27
C PHE A 438 -21.25 -5.43 14.66
N TRP A 439 -20.11 -5.85 15.21
CA TRP A 439 -20.06 -6.42 16.56
C TRP A 439 -20.52 -5.41 17.62
N VAL A 440 -20.00 -4.18 17.56
CA VAL A 440 -20.43 -3.10 18.47
C VAL A 440 -21.90 -2.76 18.26
N TYR A 441 -22.38 -2.66 17.02
CA TYR A 441 -23.79 -2.42 16.74
C TYR A 441 -24.69 -3.48 17.37
N GLY A 442 -24.34 -4.76 17.20
CA GLY A 442 -25.06 -5.89 17.78
C GLY A 442 -25.02 -5.91 19.32
N LEU A 443 -23.90 -5.49 19.92
CA LEU A 443 -23.77 -5.32 21.37
C LEU A 443 -24.71 -4.21 21.88
N LEU A 444 -24.70 -3.05 21.23
CA LEU A 444 -25.50 -1.90 21.62
C LEU A 444 -27.00 -2.17 21.48
N ALA A 445 -27.41 -2.86 20.41
CA ALA A 445 -28.80 -3.27 20.16
C ALA A 445 -29.39 -4.21 21.23
N LYS A 446 -28.54 -4.89 22.01
CA LYS A 446 -28.97 -5.71 23.16
C LYS A 446 -28.99 -4.93 24.48
N SER A 447 -28.34 -3.77 24.51
CA SER A 447 -28.08 -2.97 25.72
C SER A 447 -28.94 -1.70 25.85
N VAL A 448 -29.66 -1.38 24.78
CA VAL A 448 -30.61 -0.29 24.60
C VAL A 448 -31.97 -0.93 24.34
#